data_AF-A0A351GR24-F1
#
_entry.id   AF-A0A351GR24-F1
#
_cell.length_a   1.000
_cell.length_b   1.000
_cell.length_c   1.000
_cell.angle_alpha   90.00
_cell.angle_beta   90.00
_cell.angle_gamma   90.00
#
_symmetry.space_group_name_H-M   'P 1'
#
loop_
_entity.id
_entity.type
_entity.pdbx_description
1 polymer ?
#
loop_
_entity_poly.entity_id
_entity_poly.type
_entity_poly.pdbx_seq_one_letter_code
_entity_poly.pdbx_strand_id
1 'polypeptide(L)'
;DMSIAATPSDEVNMVVCQVAHSIFGVPRKIARLRSQSYLDAIYSDLYRRDHLPIDVVISPELEVAEAALKRLSTPTSFDTESFLDGQAQLLGFRLDENCPVINTPLRQLTDLFSTLRTIVVGVRRQGVLFAPEAGDQLFSGDECYVMCHHQDRLRTTEIFGKPTAKQERIVIVGGGNVGQRVAQALEQDDRRMRIKVIERNRSVAEEAADALERTIVLNGDGLDSTLLIEAGIGRADAVLAITDDDKTNMLAAVRAKSMGCKMAIALINDPTMVPMMGTLGIDAHINPRATTVSSILRHIRHGRVRDVYSIGDAEAEVIEAQVLNTSPIAGQRIRDINFPEGVLIGGVLKNGEMVKPTGGLRIEDGDILAIFALAKDVPELERLLQVSIDFF
;
A
#
# COMPACT_ATOMS: atom_id res chain seq x y z
N ASP A 1 28.35 -2.96 -0.15
CA ASP A 1 27.32 -4.03 -0.01
C ASP A 1 26.18 -3.95 -1.02
N MET A 2 25.68 -2.77 -1.38
CA MET A 2 24.58 -2.65 -2.34
C MET A 2 24.73 -1.40 -3.24
N SER A 3 24.17 -1.45 -4.44
CA SER A 3 23.95 -0.29 -5.33
C SER A 3 22.47 -0.17 -5.67
N ILE A 4 21.94 1.06 -5.63
CA ILE A 4 20.55 1.38 -5.99
C ILE A 4 20.59 2.42 -7.10
N ALA A 5 20.10 2.05 -8.28
CA ALA A 5 20.03 2.91 -9.44
C ALA A 5 18.59 3.36 -9.68
N ALA A 6 18.27 4.58 -9.24
CA ALA A 6 16.92 5.16 -9.28
C ALA A 6 16.88 6.52 -10.01
N THR A 7 17.68 6.67 -11.07
CA THR A 7 17.68 7.86 -11.92
C THR A 7 16.43 7.91 -12.84
N PRO A 8 16.16 9.05 -13.51
CA PRO A 8 15.04 9.16 -14.46
C PRO A 8 15.14 8.28 -15.71
N SER A 9 16.32 7.76 -16.08
CA SER A 9 16.52 6.92 -17.28
C SER A 9 16.78 5.47 -16.89
N ASP A 10 16.02 4.58 -17.52
CA ASP A 10 16.16 3.13 -17.34
C ASP A 10 17.54 2.67 -17.84
N GLU A 11 17.99 3.18 -18.98
CA GLU A 11 19.29 2.86 -19.58
C GLU A 11 20.43 3.26 -18.65
N VAL A 12 20.36 4.46 -18.04
CA VAL A 12 21.34 4.89 -17.04
C VAL A 12 21.31 3.95 -15.83
N ASN A 13 20.14 3.55 -15.36
CA ASN A 13 20.02 2.66 -14.21
C ASN A 13 20.64 1.28 -14.51
N MET A 14 20.38 0.74 -15.70
CA MET A 14 20.96 -0.50 -16.20
C MET A 14 22.49 -0.42 -16.28
N VAL A 15 23.03 0.66 -16.85
CA VAL A 15 24.48 0.88 -16.97
C VAL A 15 25.14 1.02 -15.60
N VAL A 16 24.52 1.74 -14.66
CA VAL A 16 25.03 1.85 -13.28
C VAL A 16 25.17 0.48 -12.64
N CYS A 17 24.16 -0.39 -12.77
CA CYS A 17 24.23 -1.77 -12.25
C CYS A 17 25.35 -2.59 -12.93
N GLN A 18 25.50 -2.46 -14.26
CA GLN A 18 26.58 -3.12 -15.01
C GLN A 18 27.97 -2.70 -14.50
N VAL A 19 28.18 -1.40 -14.33
CA VAL A 19 29.47 -0.84 -13.86
C VAL A 19 29.74 -1.27 -12.41
N ALA A 20 28.73 -1.19 -11.54
CA ALA A 20 28.81 -1.64 -10.16
C ALA A 20 29.21 -3.12 -10.05
N HIS A 21 28.65 -3.98 -10.90
CA HIS A 21 29.01 -5.38 -10.96
C HIS A 21 30.42 -5.60 -11.50
N SER A 22 30.73 -5.03 -12.67
CA SER A 22 31.93 -5.38 -13.45
C SER A 22 33.21 -4.77 -12.90
N ILE A 23 33.16 -3.53 -12.39
CA ILE A 23 34.34 -2.81 -11.90
C ILE A 23 34.52 -2.98 -10.40
N PHE A 24 33.42 -2.92 -9.65
CA PHE A 24 33.46 -2.83 -8.19
C PHE A 24 33.02 -4.12 -7.50
N GLY A 25 32.57 -5.14 -8.24
CA GLY A 25 32.14 -6.42 -7.67
C GLY A 25 30.97 -6.28 -6.70
N VAL A 26 30.12 -5.27 -6.86
CA VAL A 26 29.02 -5.01 -5.91
C VAL A 26 28.08 -6.22 -5.91
N PRO A 27 27.81 -6.85 -4.75
CA PRO A 27 27.12 -8.13 -4.71
C PRO A 27 25.62 -7.98 -4.99
N ARG A 28 25.00 -6.87 -4.56
CA ARG A 28 23.56 -6.62 -4.72
C ARG A 28 23.28 -5.30 -5.47
N LYS A 29 22.51 -5.35 -6.55
CA LYS A 29 22.14 -4.20 -7.38
C LYS A 29 20.63 -4.15 -7.58
N ILE A 30 20.04 -3.01 -7.28
CA ILE A 30 18.61 -2.72 -7.44
C ILE A 30 18.48 -1.63 -8.52
N ALA A 31 17.65 -1.85 -9.53
CA ALA A 31 17.39 -0.85 -10.56
C ALA A 31 15.90 -0.52 -10.63
N ARG A 32 15.59 0.77 -10.74
CA ARG A 32 14.25 1.22 -11.10
C ARG A 32 14.11 1.21 -12.62
N LEU A 33 13.17 0.44 -13.15
CA LEU A 33 12.87 0.35 -14.59
C LEU A 33 11.39 0.66 -14.84
N ARG A 34 11.08 1.54 -15.80
CA ARG A 34 9.72 1.98 -16.12
C ARG A 34 9.20 1.29 -17.39
N SER A 35 10.04 1.17 -18.42
CA SER A 35 9.63 0.64 -19.71
C SER A 35 9.14 -0.81 -19.60
N GLN A 36 7.92 -1.07 -20.08
CA GLN A 36 7.34 -2.40 -20.06
C GLN A 36 8.14 -3.41 -20.89
N SER A 37 8.76 -2.96 -21.98
CA SER A 37 9.62 -3.79 -22.82
C SER A 37 10.79 -4.42 -22.06
N TYR A 38 11.25 -3.79 -20.98
CA TYR A 38 12.29 -4.33 -20.11
C TYR A 38 11.72 -5.28 -19.05
N LEU A 39 10.43 -5.22 -18.74
CA LEU A 39 9.79 -6.04 -17.70
C LEU A 39 9.23 -7.36 -18.24
N ASP A 40 9.10 -7.50 -19.56
CA ASP A 40 8.55 -8.70 -20.18
C ASP A 40 9.41 -9.95 -19.91
N ALA A 41 8.73 -11.07 -19.65
CA ALA A 41 9.33 -12.35 -19.31
C ALA A 41 10.31 -12.88 -20.37
N ILE A 42 10.19 -12.43 -21.63
CA ILE A 42 11.11 -12.73 -22.73
C ILE A 42 12.54 -12.24 -22.40
N TYR A 43 12.65 -11.15 -21.65
CA TYR A 43 13.92 -10.58 -21.20
C TYR A 43 14.31 -11.03 -19.79
N SER A 44 13.65 -12.04 -19.21
CA SER A 44 14.10 -12.61 -17.92
C SER A 44 15.54 -13.14 -17.99
N ASP A 45 15.96 -13.61 -19.16
CA ASP A 45 17.34 -14.00 -19.42
C ASP A 45 18.29 -12.80 -19.57
N LEU A 46 17.79 -11.60 -19.89
CA LEU A 46 18.59 -10.38 -20.00
C LEU A 46 19.23 -10.01 -18.66
N TYR A 47 18.56 -10.26 -17.53
CA TYR A 47 19.00 -9.84 -16.20
C TYR A 47 19.90 -10.83 -15.46
N ARG A 48 20.33 -11.90 -16.14
CA ARG A 48 21.29 -12.84 -15.55
C ARG A 48 22.63 -12.16 -15.33
N ARG A 49 23.41 -12.69 -14.36
CA ARG A 49 24.74 -12.17 -14.03
C ARG A 49 25.69 -12.05 -15.22
N ASP A 50 25.56 -12.95 -16.20
CA ASP A 50 26.42 -12.99 -17.39
C ASP A 50 25.99 -12.00 -18.50
N HIS A 51 24.88 -11.27 -18.29
CA HIS A 51 24.33 -10.28 -19.22
C HIS A 51 24.23 -8.91 -18.52
N LEU A 52 23.03 -8.47 -18.13
CA LEU A 52 22.82 -7.25 -17.34
C LEU A 52 22.59 -7.63 -15.87
N PRO A 53 23.59 -7.44 -14.98
CA PRO A 53 23.56 -7.93 -13.61
C PRO A 53 22.69 -7.02 -12.73
N ILE A 54 21.38 -7.19 -12.80
CA ILE A 54 20.39 -6.52 -11.96
C ILE A 54 19.70 -7.60 -11.13
N ASP A 55 19.85 -7.58 -9.81
CA ASP A 55 19.26 -8.63 -8.96
C ASP A 55 17.80 -8.34 -8.63
N VAL A 56 17.43 -7.06 -8.58
CA VAL A 56 16.09 -6.61 -8.26
C VAL A 56 15.70 -5.48 -9.21
N VAL A 57 14.58 -5.66 -9.89
CA VAL A 57 13.93 -4.62 -10.69
C VAL A 57 12.74 -4.07 -9.91
N ILE A 58 12.68 -2.75 -9.79
CA ILE A 58 11.54 -2.03 -9.21
C ILE A 58 10.81 -1.31 -10.35
N SER A 59 9.53 -1.65 -10.57
CA SER A 59 8.68 -0.99 -11.55
C SER A 59 7.67 -0.08 -10.85
N PRO A 60 7.86 1.26 -10.86
CA PRO A 60 6.92 2.17 -10.21
C PRO A 60 5.50 2.06 -10.76
N GLU A 61 5.35 1.79 -12.06
CA GLU A 61 4.04 1.71 -12.70
C GLU A 61 3.26 0.48 -12.25
N LEU A 62 3.93 -0.66 -12.09
CA LEU A 62 3.33 -1.87 -11.55
C LEU A 62 2.89 -1.64 -10.09
N GLU A 63 3.80 -1.12 -9.28
CA GLU A 63 3.57 -0.86 -7.85
C GLU A 63 2.40 0.13 -7.64
N VAL A 64 2.32 1.18 -8.47
CA VAL A 64 1.21 2.15 -8.45
C VAL A 64 -0.11 1.52 -8.90
N ALA A 65 -0.09 0.66 -9.93
CA ALA A 65 -1.30 -0.03 -10.37
C ALA A 65 -1.83 -0.98 -9.29
N GLU A 66 -0.94 -1.73 -8.62
CA GLU A 66 -1.30 -2.58 -7.48
C GLU A 66 -1.86 -1.76 -6.31
N ALA A 67 -1.22 -0.63 -5.97
CA ALA A 67 -1.75 0.29 -4.96
C ALA A 67 -3.15 0.80 -5.33
N ALA A 68 -3.41 1.13 -6.60
CA ALA A 68 -4.72 1.56 -7.06
C ALA A 68 -5.79 0.47 -6.89
N LEU A 69 -5.48 -0.78 -7.26
CA LEU A 69 -6.38 -1.92 -7.10
C LEU A 69 -6.68 -2.18 -5.61
N LYS A 70 -5.65 -2.12 -4.75
CA LYS A 70 -5.81 -2.23 -3.29
C LYS A 70 -6.75 -1.16 -2.75
N ARG A 71 -6.60 0.11 -3.18
CA ARG A 71 -7.50 1.22 -2.77
C ARG A 71 -8.94 1.03 -3.25
N LEU A 72 -9.14 0.58 -4.49
CA LEU A 72 -10.48 0.28 -5.02
C LEU A 72 -11.17 -0.86 -4.25
N SER A 73 -10.41 -1.84 -3.75
CA SER A 73 -10.95 -2.97 -2.98
C SER A 73 -11.39 -2.61 -1.55
N THR A 74 -10.95 -1.45 -1.03
CA THR A 74 -11.20 -1.00 0.34
C THR A 74 -11.61 0.48 0.37
N PRO A 75 -12.85 0.80 -0.05
CA PRO A 75 -13.29 2.17 -0.34
C PRO A 75 -13.33 3.11 0.87
N THR A 76 -13.57 2.55 2.04
CA THR A 76 -13.77 3.28 3.30
C THR A 76 -12.49 3.60 4.03
N SER A 77 -11.37 3.12 3.49
CA SER A 77 -10.07 3.19 4.13
C SER A 77 -9.22 4.21 3.39
N PHE A 78 -8.79 5.26 4.11
CA PHE A 78 -7.86 6.23 3.54
C PHE A 78 -6.45 5.64 3.37
N ASP A 79 -6.22 4.45 3.93
CA ASP A 79 -5.00 3.69 3.73
C ASP A 79 -5.23 2.18 3.78
N THR A 80 -4.55 1.37 2.96
CA THR A 80 -4.68 -0.08 3.06
C THR A 80 -3.47 -0.80 2.50
N GLU A 81 -3.06 -1.85 3.20
CA GLU A 81 -2.00 -2.75 2.75
C GLU A 81 -2.27 -4.17 3.27
N SER A 82 -1.78 -5.19 2.57
CA SER A 82 -1.93 -6.60 2.93
C SER A 82 -0.59 -7.21 3.36
N PHE A 83 -0.65 -8.05 4.37
CA PHE A 83 0.50 -8.74 4.96
C PHE A 83 0.15 -10.20 5.26
N LEU A 84 1.16 -10.95 5.67
CA LEU A 84 1.07 -12.33 6.15
C LEU A 84 0.39 -13.23 5.12
N ASP A 85 0.93 -13.21 3.90
CA ASP A 85 0.42 -13.98 2.75
C ASP A 85 -1.07 -13.71 2.47
N GLY A 86 -1.49 -12.45 2.61
CA GLY A 86 -2.87 -12.02 2.38
C GLY A 86 -3.82 -12.22 3.58
N GLN A 87 -3.34 -12.82 4.67
CA GLN A 87 -4.20 -13.13 5.82
C GLN A 87 -4.40 -11.97 6.77
N ALA A 88 -3.52 -10.96 6.74
CA ALA A 88 -3.63 -9.73 7.50
C ALA A 88 -3.85 -8.54 6.57
N GLN A 89 -4.61 -7.56 7.06
CA GLN A 89 -4.87 -6.33 6.36
C GLN A 89 -4.77 -5.14 7.31
N LEU A 90 -3.95 -4.18 6.90
CA LEU A 90 -3.87 -2.85 7.48
C LEU A 90 -4.97 -1.98 6.85
N LEU A 91 -5.72 -1.27 7.70
CA LEU A 91 -6.82 -0.38 7.34
C LEU A 91 -6.64 0.97 8.06
N GLY A 92 -6.66 2.07 7.32
CA GLY A 92 -6.69 3.44 7.84
C GLY A 92 -8.12 4.00 7.86
N PHE A 93 -8.67 4.30 9.04
CA PHE A 93 -9.99 4.93 9.19
C PHE A 93 -9.90 6.33 9.77
N ARG A 94 -10.57 7.29 9.12
CA ARG A 94 -10.82 8.61 9.74
C ARG A 94 -12.07 8.52 10.59
N LEU A 95 -11.96 8.85 11.87
CA LEU A 95 -13.08 8.76 12.81
C LEU A 95 -13.90 10.05 12.78
N ASP A 96 -15.21 9.90 12.66
CA ASP A 96 -16.18 10.99 12.73
C ASP A 96 -17.02 10.85 14.01
N GLU A 97 -17.89 11.83 14.27
CA GLU A 97 -18.75 11.85 15.46
C GLU A 97 -19.75 10.69 15.51
N ASN A 98 -20.03 10.04 14.38
CA ASN A 98 -20.95 8.91 14.30
C ASN A 98 -20.25 7.55 14.45
N CYS A 99 -18.91 7.55 14.58
CA CYS A 99 -18.14 6.33 14.73
C CYS A 99 -18.45 5.65 16.08
N PRO A 100 -18.94 4.39 16.12
CA PRO A 100 -19.41 3.75 17.36
C PRO A 100 -18.33 3.54 18.43
N VAL A 101 -17.05 3.58 18.06
CA VAL A 101 -15.92 3.24 18.94
C VAL A 101 -15.21 4.46 19.55
N ILE A 102 -15.71 5.67 19.29
CA ILE A 102 -15.15 6.89 19.92
C ILE A 102 -15.41 6.91 21.42
N ASN A 103 -14.59 7.68 22.15
CA ASN A 103 -14.61 7.83 23.60
C ASN A 103 -14.51 6.49 24.37
N THR A 104 -13.97 5.46 23.71
CA THR A 104 -13.84 4.11 24.28
C THR A 104 -12.36 3.72 24.34
N PRO A 105 -11.84 3.28 25.50
CA PRO A 105 -10.47 2.77 25.61
C PRO A 105 -10.24 1.52 24.74
N LEU A 106 -9.05 1.39 24.14
CA LEU A 106 -8.71 0.26 23.26
C LEU A 106 -8.85 -1.11 23.94
N ARG A 107 -8.52 -1.21 25.23
CA ARG A 107 -8.75 -2.43 26.03
C ARG A 107 -10.23 -2.81 26.05
N GLN A 108 -11.12 -1.84 26.26
CA GLN A 108 -12.55 -2.07 26.30
C GLN A 108 -13.07 -2.52 24.93
N LEU A 109 -12.56 -1.96 23.82
CA LEU A 109 -12.90 -2.44 22.48
C LEU A 109 -12.47 -3.91 22.27
N THR A 110 -11.30 -4.27 22.79
CA THR A 110 -10.83 -5.66 22.75
C THR A 110 -11.74 -6.60 23.54
N ASP A 111 -12.25 -6.16 24.69
CA ASP A 111 -13.17 -6.94 25.52
C ASP A 111 -14.57 -7.06 24.88
N LEU A 112 -15.10 -5.95 24.34
CA LEU A 112 -16.41 -5.91 23.66
C LEU A 112 -16.42 -6.77 22.39
N PHE A 113 -15.30 -6.82 21.68
CA PHE A 113 -15.16 -7.57 20.42
C PHE A 113 -14.11 -8.68 20.53
N SER A 114 -14.24 -9.53 21.56
CA SER A 114 -13.27 -10.59 21.87
C SER A 114 -13.02 -11.61 20.75
N THR A 115 -13.98 -11.81 19.85
CA THR A 115 -13.86 -12.70 18.68
C THR A 115 -13.23 -12.03 17.46
N LEU A 116 -12.98 -10.72 17.51
CA LEU A 116 -12.43 -9.95 16.41
C LEU A 116 -10.90 -9.96 16.47
N ARG A 117 -10.27 -10.49 15.41
CA ARG A 117 -8.81 -10.53 15.27
C ARG A 117 -8.31 -9.21 14.70
N THR A 118 -8.44 -8.17 15.52
CA THR A 118 -8.13 -6.79 15.16
C THR A 118 -7.36 -6.08 16.27
N ILE A 119 -6.40 -5.24 15.89
CA ILE A 119 -5.57 -4.40 16.76
C ILE A 119 -5.42 -3.02 16.13
N VAL A 120 -5.62 -1.96 16.91
CA VAL A 120 -5.24 -0.61 16.51
C VAL A 120 -3.73 -0.48 16.73
N VAL A 121 -2.97 -0.32 15.65
CA VAL A 121 -1.50 -0.29 15.67
C VAL A 121 -0.94 1.12 15.61
N GLY A 122 -1.74 2.11 15.18
CA GLY A 122 -1.32 3.51 15.13
C GLY A 122 -2.51 4.45 15.22
N VAL A 123 -2.32 5.61 15.85
CA VAL A 123 -3.31 6.70 15.88
C VAL A 123 -2.61 7.99 15.51
N ARG A 124 -3.14 8.72 14.53
CA ARG A 124 -2.75 10.09 14.23
C ARG A 124 -3.80 11.04 14.78
N ARG A 125 -3.37 11.90 15.70
CA ARG A 125 -4.20 12.91 16.35
C ARG A 125 -3.56 14.27 16.17
N GLN A 126 -4.32 15.22 15.62
CA GLN A 126 -3.84 16.58 15.37
C GLN A 126 -2.50 16.62 14.60
N GLY A 127 -2.34 15.70 13.65
CA GLY A 127 -1.14 15.58 12.81
C GLY A 127 -0.02 14.70 13.40
N VAL A 128 -0.04 14.37 14.70
CA VAL A 128 0.98 13.55 15.35
C VAL A 128 0.59 12.08 15.33
N LEU A 129 1.43 11.24 14.72
CA LEU A 129 1.28 9.78 14.72
C LEU A 129 1.99 9.15 15.93
N PHE A 130 1.30 8.25 16.64
CA PHE A 130 1.86 7.49 17.76
C PHE A 130 1.34 6.04 17.77
N ALA A 131 2.10 5.15 18.42
CA ALA A 131 1.66 3.78 18.73
C ALA A 131 0.78 3.83 20.00
N PRO A 132 -0.49 3.39 19.95
CA PRO A 132 -1.39 3.55 21.08
C PRO A 132 -1.20 2.45 22.13
N GLU A 133 -1.47 2.79 23.38
CA GLU A 133 -1.54 1.87 24.50
C GLU A 133 -2.96 1.35 24.75
N ALA A 134 -3.08 0.26 25.51
CA ALA A 134 -4.38 -0.33 25.83
C ALA A 134 -5.35 0.62 26.56
N GLY A 135 -4.82 1.63 27.27
CA GLY A 135 -5.60 2.65 27.97
C GLY A 135 -6.04 3.82 27.10
N ASP A 136 -5.45 3.99 25.91
CA ASP A 136 -5.76 5.11 25.04
C ASP A 136 -7.19 5.04 24.50
N GLN A 137 -7.79 6.20 24.34
CA GLN A 137 -9.13 6.38 23.79
C GLN A 137 -9.07 6.97 22.39
N LEU A 138 -10.02 6.58 21.56
CA LEU A 138 -10.21 7.13 20.22
C LEU A 138 -11.19 8.31 20.27
N PHE A 139 -10.91 9.38 19.53
CA PHE A 139 -11.76 10.56 19.47
C PHE A 139 -12.18 10.88 18.03
N SER A 140 -13.23 11.68 17.89
CA SER A 140 -13.61 12.25 16.59
C SER A 140 -12.45 13.09 16.03
N GLY A 141 -12.19 12.94 14.73
CA GLY A 141 -11.07 13.57 14.04
C GLY A 141 -9.76 12.79 14.07
N ASP A 142 -9.66 11.71 14.86
CA ASP A 142 -8.51 10.81 14.81
C ASP A 142 -8.46 10.05 13.47
N GLU A 143 -7.24 9.74 13.04
CA GLU A 143 -6.98 8.78 11.97
C GLU A 143 -6.34 7.53 12.58
N CYS A 144 -7.02 6.39 12.47
CA CYS A 144 -6.59 5.16 13.12
C CYS A 144 -6.11 4.13 12.09
N TYR A 145 -4.96 3.53 12.36
CA TYR A 145 -4.39 2.42 11.61
C TYR A 145 -4.69 1.12 12.35
N VAL A 146 -5.37 0.21 11.68
CA VAL A 146 -5.96 -0.99 12.26
C VAL A 146 -5.47 -2.20 11.49
N MET A 147 -4.79 -3.12 12.16
CA MET A 147 -4.42 -4.42 11.61
C MET A 147 -5.51 -5.43 11.94
N CYS A 148 -6.04 -6.12 10.94
CA CYS A 148 -7.08 -7.13 11.11
C CYS A 148 -6.85 -8.39 10.26
N HIS A 149 -7.44 -9.50 10.66
CA HIS A 149 -7.50 -10.70 9.83
C HIS A 149 -8.40 -10.47 8.59
N HIS A 150 -8.04 -10.99 7.42
CA HIS A 150 -8.76 -10.75 6.15
C HIS A 150 -10.26 -11.11 6.21
N GLN A 151 -10.62 -12.19 6.91
CA GLN A 151 -12.02 -12.59 7.13
C GLN A 151 -12.79 -11.60 8.04
N ASP A 152 -12.09 -10.88 8.91
CA ASP A 152 -12.69 -9.97 9.89
C ASP A 152 -12.76 -8.53 9.35
N ARG A 153 -12.29 -8.29 8.12
CA ARG A 153 -12.21 -6.97 7.47
C ARG A 153 -13.55 -6.25 7.40
N LEU A 154 -14.59 -6.92 6.91
CA LEU A 154 -15.93 -6.32 6.77
C LEU A 154 -16.50 -5.95 8.14
N ARG A 155 -16.42 -6.88 9.09
CA ARG A 155 -16.87 -6.66 10.47
C ARG A 155 -16.09 -5.55 11.16
N THR A 156 -14.78 -5.47 10.93
CA THR A 156 -13.94 -4.37 11.42
C THR A 156 -14.41 -3.04 10.85
N THR A 157 -14.62 -2.97 9.53
CA THR A 157 -15.13 -1.77 8.85
C THR A 157 -16.48 -1.30 9.42
N GLU A 158 -17.39 -2.24 9.67
CA GLU A 158 -18.72 -1.97 10.27
C GLU A 158 -18.62 -1.46 11.71
N ILE A 159 -17.74 -2.05 12.53
CA ILE A 159 -17.52 -1.62 13.93
C ILE A 159 -17.02 -0.17 13.99
N PHE A 160 -16.16 0.22 13.04
CA PHE A 160 -15.71 1.60 12.88
C PHE A 160 -16.76 2.51 12.19
N GLY A 161 -17.99 2.02 12.00
CA GLY A 161 -19.12 2.79 11.47
C GLY A 161 -19.02 3.09 9.96
N LYS A 162 -18.21 2.33 9.21
CA LYS A 162 -17.94 2.63 7.81
C LYS A 162 -18.78 1.78 6.84
N PRO A 163 -19.29 2.36 5.74
CA PRO A 163 -20.19 1.67 4.82
C PRO A 163 -19.49 0.67 3.91
N THR A 164 -19.98 -0.57 3.84
CA THR A 164 -19.42 -1.63 2.98
C THR A 164 -20.06 -1.63 1.59
N ALA A 165 -19.76 -0.64 0.75
CA ALA A 165 -20.27 -0.59 -0.63
C ALA A 165 -19.36 -1.38 -1.60
N LYS A 166 -19.96 -2.24 -2.43
CA LYS A 166 -19.26 -2.88 -3.56
C LYS A 166 -19.01 -1.86 -4.68
N GLN A 167 -17.85 -1.97 -5.30
CA GLN A 167 -17.45 -1.16 -6.45
C GLN A 167 -17.72 -1.96 -7.72
N GLU A 168 -18.78 -1.65 -8.46
CA GLU A 168 -19.15 -2.37 -9.70
C GLU A 168 -18.95 -1.51 -10.94
N ARG A 169 -18.98 -0.18 -10.80
CA ARG A 169 -18.82 0.79 -11.90
C ARG A 169 -17.65 1.70 -11.61
N ILE A 170 -16.60 1.56 -12.40
CA ILE A 170 -15.33 2.27 -12.21
C ILE A 170 -15.06 3.11 -13.45
N VAL A 171 -14.77 4.40 -13.24
CA VAL A 171 -14.26 5.29 -14.28
C VAL A 171 -12.79 5.57 -14.00
N ILE A 172 -11.93 5.33 -14.98
CA ILE A 172 -10.50 5.64 -14.91
C ILE A 172 -10.23 6.85 -15.80
N VAL A 173 -9.56 7.86 -15.26
CA VAL A 173 -9.09 9.02 -16.01
C VAL A 173 -7.56 8.91 -16.16
N GLY A 174 -7.12 8.68 -17.40
CA GLY A 174 -5.75 8.30 -17.75
C GLY A 174 -5.69 6.86 -18.24
N GLY A 175 -5.40 6.69 -19.53
CA GLY A 175 -5.26 5.39 -20.21
C GLY A 175 -3.82 4.98 -20.47
N GLY A 176 -2.83 5.66 -19.88
CA GLY A 176 -1.43 5.27 -19.95
C GLY A 176 -1.12 3.96 -19.19
N ASN A 177 0.16 3.64 -19.03
CA ASN A 177 0.62 2.35 -18.50
C ASN A 177 -0.08 1.89 -17.21
N VAL A 178 -0.21 2.79 -16.23
CA VAL A 178 -0.89 2.48 -14.95
C VAL A 178 -2.37 2.21 -15.17
N GLY A 179 -3.07 3.07 -15.92
CA GLY A 179 -4.53 2.96 -16.09
C GLY A 179 -4.95 1.77 -16.92
N GLN A 180 -4.17 1.45 -17.96
CA GLN A 180 -4.33 0.23 -18.73
C GLN A 180 -4.15 -1.02 -17.85
N ARG A 181 -3.09 -1.07 -17.03
CA ARG A 181 -2.85 -2.22 -16.11
C ARG A 181 -3.96 -2.38 -15.09
N VAL A 182 -4.42 -1.28 -14.48
CA VAL A 182 -5.55 -1.30 -13.55
C VAL A 182 -6.80 -1.82 -14.26
N ALA A 183 -7.12 -1.30 -15.44
CA ALA A 183 -8.27 -1.77 -16.22
C ALA A 183 -8.18 -3.26 -16.54
N GLN A 184 -7.03 -3.74 -17.04
CA GLN A 184 -6.80 -5.15 -17.34
C GLN A 184 -6.99 -6.06 -16.12
N ALA A 185 -6.43 -5.69 -14.97
CA ALA A 185 -6.59 -6.47 -13.74
C ALA A 185 -8.05 -6.52 -13.28
N LEU A 186 -8.80 -5.41 -13.43
CA LEU A 186 -10.22 -5.36 -13.10
C LEU A 186 -11.09 -6.15 -14.09
N GLU A 187 -10.69 -6.31 -15.36
CA GLU A 187 -11.40 -7.13 -16.37
C GLU A 187 -11.35 -8.62 -16.04
N GLN A 188 -10.22 -9.06 -15.48
CA GLN A 188 -9.96 -10.45 -15.10
C GLN A 188 -10.65 -10.84 -13.79
N ASP A 189 -11.21 -9.87 -13.06
CA ASP A 189 -11.93 -10.12 -11.82
C ASP A 189 -13.29 -10.80 -12.06
N ASP A 190 -13.58 -11.84 -11.27
CA ASP A 190 -14.82 -12.62 -11.34
C ASP A 190 -16.10 -11.79 -11.14
N ARG A 191 -16.00 -10.61 -10.50
CA ARG A 191 -17.13 -9.74 -10.15
C ARG A 191 -17.76 -9.04 -11.36
N ARG A 192 -17.22 -9.20 -12.58
CA ARG A 192 -17.71 -8.58 -13.83
C ARG A 192 -17.98 -7.08 -13.68
N MET A 193 -16.95 -6.33 -13.29
CA MET A 193 -17.03 -4.88 -13.16
C MET A 193 -17.22 -4.19 -14.52
N ARG A 194 -17.89 -3.03 -14.50
CA ARG A 194 -18.06 -2.16 -15.67
C ARG A 194 -17.02 -1.05 -15.59
N ILE A 195 -16.03 -1.14 -16.46
CA ILE A 195 -14.88 -0.23 -16.47
C ILE A 195 -15.00 0.67 -17.70
N LYS A 196 -14.74 1.96 -17.50
CA LYS A 196 -14.52 2.89 -18.61
C LYS A 196 -13.24 3.68 -18.37
N VAL A 197 -12.46 3.88 -19.41
CA VAL A 197 -11.23 4.67 -19.38
C VAL A 197 -11.45 5.94 -20.21
N ILE A 198 -11.00 7.08 -19.72
CA ILE A 198 -10.94 8.34 -20.45
C ILE A 198 -9.47 8.67 -20.70
N GLU A 199 -9.08 8.80 -21.97
CA GLU A 199 -7.71 9.13 -22.37
C GLU A 199 -7.68 10.25 -23.41
N ARG A 200 -6.89 11.29 -23.14
CA ARG A 200 -6.82 12.49 -23.99
C ARG A 200 -6.02 12.25 -25.26
N ASN A 201 -4.89 11.56 -25.16
CA ASN A 201 -4.03 11.27 -26.30
C ASN A 201 -4.66 10.16 -27.16
N ARG A 202 -4.88 10.47 -28.44
CA ARG A 202 -5.52 9.54 -29.38
C ARG A 202 -4.75 8.23 -29.53
N SER A 203 -3.42 8.28 -29.66
CA SER A 203 -2.58 7.08 -29.84
C SER A 203 -2.67 6.16 -28.63
N VAL A 204 -2.53 6.73 -27.42
CA VAL A 204 -2.62 5.98 -26.16
C VAL A 204 -4.03 5.40 -25.97
N ALA A 205 -5.08 6.14 -26.35
CA ALA A 205 -6.44 5.65 -26.29
C ALA A 205 -6.69 4.47 -27.24
N GLU A 206 -6.10 4.50 -28.45
CA GLU A 206 -6.18 3.41 -29.42
C GLU A 206 -5.41 2.18 -28.92
N GLU A 207 -4.18 2.35 -28.41
CA GLU A 207 -3.40 1.28 -27.79
C GLU A 207 -4.12 0.62 -26.61
N ALA A 208 -4.73 1.43 -25.73
CA ALA A 208 -5.53 0.93 -24.62
C ALA A 208 -6.78 0.18 -25.11
N ALA A 209 -7.46 0.69 -26.15
CA ALA A 209 -8.65 0.05 -26.71
C ALA A 209 -8.33 -1.30 -27.38
N ASP A 210 -7.17 -1.43 -28.02
CA ASP A 210 -6.71 -2.68 -28.63
C ASP A 210 -6.32 -3.72 -27.57
N ALA A 211 -5.80 -3.28 -26.41
CA ALA A 211 -5.30 -4.15 -25.35
C ALA A 211 -6.34 -4.52 -24.27
N LEU A 212 -7.51 -3.87 -24.26
CA LEU A 212 -8.58 -4.08 -23.29
C LEU A 212 -9.78 -4.73 -23.95
N GLU A 213 -10.20 -5.90 -23.48
CA GLU A 213 -11.24 -6.68 -24.16
C GLU A 213 -12.66 -6.27 -23.77
N ARG A 214 -12.83 -5.74 -22.54
CA ARG A 214 -14.15 -5.53 -21.91
C ARG A 214 -14.37 -4.09 -21.44
N THR A 215 -13.35 -3.26 -21.50
CA THR A 215 -13.35 -1.86 -21.06
C THR A 215 -13.68 -0.94 -22.22
N ILE A 216 -14.53 0.04 -21.97
CA ILE A 216 -14.83 1.08 -22.96
C ILE A 216 -13.79 2.20 -22.82
N VAL A 217 -13.03 2.47 -23.88
CA VAL A 217 -12.10 3.59 -23.92
C VAL A 217 -12.73 4.77 -24.65
N LEU A 218 -12.79 5.91 -23.97
CA LEU A 218 -13.30 7.18 -24.47
C LEU A 218 -12.12 8.11 -24.73
N ASN A 219 -11.98 8.59 -25.96
CA ASN A 219 -10.93 9.54 -26.30
C ASN A 219 -11.40 10.98 -26.05
N GLY A 220 -10.73 11.69 -25.13
CA GLY A 220 -10.99 13.09 -24.84
C GLY A 220 -10.45 13.55 -23.50
N ASP A 221 -10.70 14.81 -23.13
CA ASP A 221 -10.18 15.38 -21.89
C ASP A 221 -10.97 14.87 -20.67
N GLY A 222 -10.26 14.30 -19.69
CA GLY A 222 -10.84 13.86 -18.41
C GLY A 222 -11.44 14.96 -17.55
N LEU A 223 -11.18 16.23 -17.89
CA LEU A 223 -11.84 17.38 -17.30
C LEU A 223 -13.13 17.76 -18.03
N ASP A 224 -13.42 17.29 -19.24
CA ASP A 224 -14.65 17.63 -19.96
C ASP A 224 -15.88 17.03 -19.27
N SER A 225 -16.79 17.90 -18.82
CA SER A 225 -18.03 17.49 -18.16
C SER A 225 -18.93 16.64 -19.05
N THR A 226 -18.96 16.90 -20.36
CA THR A 226 -19.75 16.12 -21.33
C THR A 226 -19.23 14.68 -21.40
N LEU A 227 -17.91 14.54 -21.45
CA LEU A 227 -17.24 13.23 -21.51
C LEU A 227 -17.39 12.46 -20.20
N LEU A 228 -17.29 13.14 -19.05
CA LEU A 228 -17.56 12.54 -17.75
C LEU A 228 -19.01 12.05 -17.63
N ILE A 229 -19.98 12.78 -18.18
CA ILE A 229 -21.39 12.35 -18.26
C ILE A 229 -21.52 11.11 -19.15
N GLU A 230 -20.88 11.09 -20.32
CA GLU A 230 -20.87 9.93 -21.23
C GLU A 230 -20.21 8.69 -20.59
N ALA A 231 -19.14 8.91 -19.82
CA ALA A 231 -18.54 7.87 -18.99
C ALA A 231 -19.51 7.37 -17.90
N GLY A 232 -20.53 8.14 -17.55
CA GLY A 232 -21.53 7.77 -16.54
C GLY A 232 -21.06 8.05 -15.11
N ILE A 233 -20.21 9.08 -14.93
CA ILE A 233 -19.55 9.39 -13.66
C ILE A 233 -20.51 9.53 -12.47
N GLY A 234 -21.70 10.11 -12.69
CA GLY A 234 -22.68 10.31 -11.62
C GLY A 234 -23.35 9.04 -11.11
N ARG A 235 -23.15 7.90 -11.80
CA ARG A 235 -23.58 6.57 -11.35
C ARG A 235 -22.40 5.65 -11.05
N ALA A 236 -21.17 6.15 -11.16
CA ALA A 236 -19.96 5.39 -10.88
C ALA A 236 -19.80 5.23 -9.36
N ASP A 237 -19.39 4.04 -8.95
CA ASP A 237 -19.10 3.76 -7.56
C ASP A 237 -17.72 4.32 -7.18
N ALA A 238 -16.77 4.32 -8.13
CA ALA A 238 -15.47 4.95 -7.97
C ALA A 238 -14.97 5.63 -9.25
N VAL A 239 -14.19 6.69 -9.07
CA VAL A 239 -13.30 7.25 -10.08
C VAL A 239 -11.84 7.11 -9.64
N LEU A 240 -10.97 6.76 -10.58
CA LEU A 240 -9.54 6.73 -10.39
C LEU A 240 -8.89 7.71 -11.38
N ALA A 241 -8.32 8.80 -10.88
CA ALA A 241 -7.64 9.80 -11.70
C ALA A 241 -6.11 9.63 -11.57
N ILE A 242 -5.50 9.07 -12.61
CA ILE A 242 -4.13 8.52 -12.60
C ILE A 242 -3.33 8.96 -13.85
N THR A 243 -3.51 10.22 -14.26
CA THR A 243 -2.69 10.87 -15.29
C THR A 243 -1.34 11.29 -14.72
N ASP A 244 -0.42 11.73 -15.59
CA ASP A 244 0.89 12.25 -15.19
C ASP A 244 0.85 13.64 -14.52
N ASP A 245 -0.31 14.32 -14.50
CA ASP A 245 -0.47 15.66 -13.95
C ASP A 245 -1.36 15.66 -12.70
N ASP A 246 -0.76 15.97 -11.54
CA ASP A 246 -1.45 16.00 -10.26
C ASP A 246 -2.65 16.97 -10.24
N LYS A 247 -2.56 18.09 -10.98
CA LYS A 247 -3.64 19.08 -11.07
C LYS A 247 -4.84 18.51 -11.82
N THR A 248 -4.59 17.83 -12.93
CA THR A 248 -5.62 17.11 -13.70
C THR A 248 -6.26 16.03 -12.82
N ASN A 249 -5.47 15.24 -12.10
CA ASN A 249 -5.99 14.19 -11.23
C ASN A 249 -6.90 14.74 -10.14
N MET A 250 -6.46 15.80 -9.48
CA MET A 250 -7.22 16.44 -8.41
C MET A 250 -8.51 17.10 -8.93
N LEU A 251 -8.44 17.84 -10.04
CA LEU A 251 -9.61 18.50 -10.62
C LEU A 251 -10.61 17.49 -11.19
N ALA A 252 -10.16 16.41 -11.82
CA ALA A 252 -11.02 15.34 -12.31
C ALA A 252 -11.75 14.65 -11.15
N ALA A 253 -11.03 14.34 -10.06
CA ALA A 253 -11.61 13.78 -8.85
C ALA A 253 -12.68 14.70 -8.23
N VAL A 254 -12.39 16.00 -8.11
CA VAL A 254 -13.35 17.00 -7.59
C VAL A 254 -14.58 17.12 -8.48
N ARG A 255 -14.41 17.16 -9.81
CA ARG A 255 -15.53 17.19 -10.76
C ARG A 255 -16.38 15.92 -10.64
N ALA A 256 -15.75 14.75 -10.55
CA ALA A 256 -16.47 13.50 -10.39
C ALA A 256 -17.31 13.49 -9.10
N LYS A 257 -16.75 13.95 -7.97
CA LYS A 257 -17.49 14.08 -6.70
C LYS A 257 -18.67 15.03 -6.82
N SER A 258 -18.48 16.22 -7.41
CA SER A 258 -19.58 17.19 -7.59
C SER A 258 -20.68 16.68 -8.52
N MET A 259 -20.37 15.75 -9.42
CA MET A 259 -21.31 15.09 -10.33
C MET A 259 -21.96 13.83 -9.75
N GLY A 260 -21.68 13.47 -8.49
CA GLY A 260 -22.34 12.37 -7.77
C GLY A 260 -21.58 11.05 -7.72
N CYS A 261 -20.31 11.00 -8.14
CA CYS A 261 -19.48 9.82 -7.92
C CYS A 261 -19.28 9.57 -6.43
N LYS A 262 -19.42 8.32 -5.99
CA LYS A 262 -19.39 7.99 -4.55
C LYS A 262 -17.97 8.10 -3.98
N MET A 263 -16.99 7.54 -4.69
CA MET A 263 -15.59 7.51 -4.28
C MET A 263 -14.68 8.12 -5.35
N ALA A 264 -13.75 8.97 -4.96
CA ALA A 264 -12.71 9.49 -5.83
C ALA A 264 -11.31 9.19 -5.28
N ILE A 265 -10.48 8.56 -6.11
CA ILE A 265 -9.08 8.25 -5.85
C ILE A 265 -8.23 9.04 -6.84
N ALA A 266 -7.22 9.75 -6.36
CA ALA A 266 -6.30 10.50 -7.21
C ALA A 266 -4.84 10.08 -6.99
N LEU A 267 -4.08 9.97 -8.07
CA LEU A 267 -2.64 9.85 -8.02
C LEU A 267 -2.03 11.24 -7.82
N ILE A 268 -1.22 11.38 -6.77
CA ILE A 268 -0.60 12.65 -6.37
C ILE A 268 0.89 12.42 -6.13
N ASN A 269 1.73 13.08 -6.92
CA ASN A 269 3.18 13.04 -6.78
C ASN A 269 3.71 14.11 -5.81
N ASP A 270 3.05 15.27 -5.75
CA ASP A 270 3.41 16.38 -4.87
C ASP A 270 2.74 16.23 -3.48
N PRO A 271 3.50 15.91 -2.42
CA PRO A 271 2.93 15.74 -1.09
C PRO A 271 2.31 17.03 -0.52
N THR A 272 2.69 18.20 -1.03
CA THR A 272 2.12 19.49 -0.57
C THR A 272 0.64 19.66 -0.92
N MET A 273 0.13 18.84 -1.84
CA MET A 273 -1.26 18.80 -2.26
C MET A 273 -2.16 17.95 -1.33
N VAL A 274 -1.58 17.00 -0.60
CA VAL A 274 -2.32 16.03 0.23
C VAL A 274 -3.22 16.70 1.30
N PRO A 275 -2.79 17.77 2.01
CA PRO A 275 -3.64 18.42 3.00
C PRO A 275 -4.96 18.99 2.44
N MET A 276 -5.02 19.30 1.14
CA MET A 276 -6.21 19.87 0.50
C MET A 276 -7.27 18.81 0.16
N MET A 277 -6.90 17.52 0.10
CA MET A 277 -7.74 16.45 -0.43
C MET A 277 -9.01 16.25 0.38
N GLY A 278 -8.91 16.28 1.71
CA GLY A 278 -10.06 16.15 2.61
C GLY A 278 -11.10 17.24 2.39
N THR A 279 -10.67 18.50 2.27
CA THR A 279 -11.54 19.66 2.01
C THR A 279 -12.22 19.57 0.64
N LEU A 280 -11.53 18.98 -0.34
CA LEU A 280 -12.02 18.80 -1.71
C LEU A 280 -12.91 17.56 -1.88
N GLY A 281 -13.12 16.79 -0.82
CA GLY A 281 -13.96 15.58 -0.86
C GLY A 281 -13.33 14.41 -1.62
N ILE A 282 -12.00 14.41 -1.80
CA ILE A 282 -11.27 13.29 -2.40
C ILE A 282 -11.04 12.23 -1.31
N ASP A 283 -11.50 11.01 -1.56
CA ASP A 283 -11.62 9.97 -0.53
C ASP A 283 -10.28 9.27 -0.25
N ALA A 284 -9.42 9.12 -1.27
CA ALA A 284 -8.12 8.49 -1.14
C ALA A 284 -7.12 8.98 -2.18
N HIS A 285 -5.84 8.71 -1.94
CA HIS A 285 -4.77 9.05 -2.87
C HIS A 285 -3.71 7.96 -2.97
N ILE A 286 -2.97 7.99 -4.07
CA ILE A 286 -1.83 7.12 -4.31
C ILE A 286 -0.62 8.01 -4.52
N ASN A 287 0.45 7.76 -3.78
CA ASN A 287 1.72 8.47 -3.93
C ASN A 287 2.75 7.53 -4.56
N PRO A 288 3.05 7.67 -5.86
CA PRO A 288 4.01 6.82 -6.56
C PRO A 288 5.40 6.79 -5.92
N ARG A 289 5.82 7.90 -5.31
CA ARG A 289 7.13 8.00 -4.66
C ARG A 289 7.15 7.14 -3.41
N ALA A 290 6.12 7.23 -2.56
CA ALA A 290 6.00 6.41 -1.36
C ALA A 290 5.95 4.92 -1.71
N THR A 291 5.15 4.52 -2.71
CA THR A 291 5.07 3.11 -3.14
C THR A 291 6.42 2.60 -3.66
N THR A 292 7.13 3.40 -4.46
CA THR A 292 8.48 3.04 -4.94
C THR A 292 9.47 2.92 -3.79
N VAL A 293 9.40 3.81 -2.78
CA VAL A 293 10.26 3.76 -1.59
C VAL A 293 10.01 2.48 -0.81
N SER A 294 8.75 2.13 -0.52
CA SER A 294 8.38 0.86 0.13
C SER A 294 8.95 -0.36 -0.61
N SER A 295 8.82 -0.38 -1.93
CA SER A 295 9.32 -1.45 -2.80
C SER A 295 10.85 -1.59 -2.74
N ILE A 296 11.57 -0.49 -2.51
CA ILE A 296 13.02 -0.47 -2.35
C ILE A 296 13.41 -0.89 -0.92
N LEU A 297 12.72 -0.37 0.10
CA LEU A 297 13.04 -0.60 1.52
C LEU A 297 13.00 -2.09 1.88
N ARG A 298 12.04 -2.87 1.39
CA ARG A 298 11.97 -4.33 1.62
C ARG A 298 13.25 -5.06 1.21
N HIS A 299 14.03 -4.51 0.29
CA HIS A 299 15.30 -5.10 -0.15
C HIS A 299 16.52 -4.58 0.61
N ILE A 300 16.42 -3.46 1.32
CA ILE A 300 17.52 -2.85 2.07
C ILE A 300 17.48 -3.25 3.54
N ARG A 301 16.29 -3.41 4.12
CA ARG A 301 16.11 -3.68 5.55
C ARG A 301 16.88 -4.91 6.02
N HIS A 302 17.42 -4.83 7.23
CA HIS A 302 18.15 -5.92 7.85
C HIS A 302 17.21 -6.94 8.51
N GLY A 303 17.68 -8.18 8.63
CA GLY A 303 16.83 -9.31 9.02
C GLY A 303 16.12 -9.93 7.82
N ARG A 304 15.32 -10.97 8.05
CA ARG A 304 14.57 -11.65 6.98
C ARG A 304 13.24 -10.94 6.72
N VAL A 305 13.34 -9.68 6.32
CA VAL A 305 12.19 -8.83 5.98
C VAL A 305 11.61 -9.28 4.65
N ARG A 306 10.31 -9.56 4.65
CA ARG A 306 9.52 -9.99 3.49
C ARG A 306 8.86 -8.79 2.82
N ASP A 307 8.33 -7.86 3.61
CA ASP A 307 7.61 -6.70 3.11
C ASP A 307 7.73 -5.48 4.04
N VAL A 308 7.57 -4.28 3.49
CA VAL A 308 7.63 -3.00 4.23
C VAL A 308 6.64 -2.02 3.62
N TYR A 309 5.74 -1.52 4.45
CA TYR A 309 4.83 -0.44 4.08
C TYR A 309 5.12 0.83 4.86
N SER A 310 5.21 1.96 4.16
CA SER A 310 5.43 3.25 4.79
C SER A 310 4.09 3.93 5.08
N ILE A 311 3.93 4.42 6.31
CA ILE A 311 2.73 5.14 6.75
C ILE A 311 3.02 6.64 6.80
N GLY A 312 2.12 7.44 6.22
CA GLY A 312 2.28 8.90 6.15
C GLY A 312 3.45 9.31 5.26
N ASP A 313 4.24 10.28 5.70
CA ASP A 313 5.48 10.69 5.05
C ASP A 313 6.69 9.99 5.71
N ALA A 314 6.65 8.65 5.73
CA ALA A 314 7.61 7.82 6.46
C ALA A 314 7.72 8.13 7.97
N GLU A 315 6.60 8.50 8.60
CA GLU A 315 6.52 8.71 10.04
C GLU A 315 6.49 7.38 10.82
N ALA A 316 6.02 6.31 10.17
CA ALA A 316 6.03 4.95 10.66
C ALA A 316 6.14 3.93 9.52
N GLU A 317 6.45 2.69 9.86
CA GLU A 317 6.51 1.55 8.95
C GLU A 317 5.72 0.37 9.52
N VAL A 318 5.10 -0.42 8.65
CA VAL A 318 4.66 -1.77 8.98
C VAL A 318 5.60 -2.75 8.27
N ILE A 319 6.34 -3.51 9.06
CA ILE A 319 7.38 -4.41 8.61
C ILE A 319 6.89 -5.85 8.78
N GLU A 320 6.91 -6.61 7.69
CA GLU A 320 6.73 -8.05 7.71
C GLU A 320 8.10 -8.73 7.80
N ALA A 321 8.38 -9.44 8.89
CA ALA A 321 9.67 -10.07 9.12
C ALA A 321 9.52 -11.52 9.58
N GLN A 322 10.31 -12.41 8.98
CA GLN A 322 10.44 -13.79 9.44
C GLN A 322 11.45 -13.86 10.58
N VAL A 323 11.03 -14.50 11.67
CA VAL A 323 11.86 -14.76 12.85
C VAL A 323 12.82 -15.90 12.55
N LEU A 324 14.08 -15.70 12.89
CA LEU A 324 15.13 -16.70 12.79
C LEU A 324 15.46 -17.24 14.18
N ASN A 325 15.82 -18.51 14.30
CA ASN A 325 16.20 -19.15 15.56
C ASN A 325 17.30 -18.42 16.36
N THR A 326 18.19 -17.70 15.68
CA THR A 326 19.27 -16.89 16.27
C THR A 326 18.88 -15.44 16.54
N SER A 327 17.62 -15.08 16.33
CA SER A 327 17.11 -13.76 16.67
C SER A 327 16.91 -13.64 18.18
N PRO A 328 17.21 -12.48 18.80
CA PRO A 328 16.95 -12.24 20.22
C PRO A 328 15.52 -12.53 20.66
N ILE A 329 14.54 -12.39 19.77
CA ILE A 329 13.12 -12.57 20.10
C ILE A 329 12.64 -14.03 19.97
N ALA A 330 13.43 -14.92 19.34
CA ALA A 330 13.03 -16.29 19.12
C ALA A 330 12.91 -17.06 20.44
N GLY A 331 11.80 -17.77 20.62
CA GLY A 331 11.50 -18.55 21.81
C GLY A 331 11.00 -17.73 23.01
N GLN A 332 10.89 -16.41 22.91
CA GLN A 332 10.35 -15.55 23.96
C GLN A 332 8.83 -15.37 23.84
N ARG A 333 8.17 -14.98 24.93
CA ARG A 333 6.77 -14.52 24.85
C ARG A 333 6.75 -13.04 24.49
N ILE A 334 5.72 -12.60 23.78
CA ILE A 334 5.59 -11.18 23.36
C ILE A 334 5.77 -10.21 24.54
N ARG A 335 5.20 -10.52 25.71
CA ARG A 335 5.31 -9.65 26.90
C ARG A 335 6.71 -9.55 27.50
N ASP A 336 7.57 -10.54 27.22
CA ASP A 336 8.91 -10.65 27.82
C ASP A 336 9.98 -9.99 26.92
N ILE A 337 9.60 -9.61 25.69
CA ILE A 337 10.46 -8.91 24.74
C ILE A 337 10.40 -7.41 25.02
N ASN A 338 11.57 -6.78 25.16
CA ASN A 338 11.70 -5.34 25.34
C ASN A 338 11.55 -4.59 24.01
N PHE A 339 10.33 -4.54 23.47
CA PHE A 339 10.03 -3.70 22.32
C PHE A 339 10.11 -2.20 22.70
N PRO A 340 10.60 -1.33 21.80
CA PRO A 340 10.48 0.11 21.96
C PRO A 340 9.02 0.55 22.09
N GLU A 341 8.75 1.69 22.75
CA GLU A 341 7.39 2.19 22.97
C GLU A 341 6.61 2.42 21.66
N GLY A 342 7.29 2.81 20.59
CA GLY A 342 6.66 3.01 19.27
C GLY A 342 6.47 1.75 18.44
N VAL A 343 6.62 0.55 19.02
CA VAL A 343 6.56 -0.73 18.29
C VAL A 343 5.40 -1.59 18.79
N LEU A 344 4.57 -2.06 17.86
CA LEU A 344 3.43 -2.94 18.14
C LEU A 344 3.37 -4.08 17.13
N ILE A 345 3.16 -5.30 17.62
CA ILE A 345 2.87 -6.45 16.75
C ILE A 345 1.39 -6.38 16.36
N GLY A 346 1.11 -6.25 15.07
CA GLY A 346 -0.26 -6.24 14.52
C GLY A 346 -0.79 -7.63 14.19
N GLY A 347 0.09 -8.59 13.90
CA GLY A 347 -0.27 -9.96 13.52
C GLY A 347 0.92 -10.91 13.56
N VAL A 348 0.66 -12.20 13.78
CA VAL A 348 1.66 -13.26 13.69
C VAL A 348 1.13 -14.37 12.80
N LEU A 349 1.85 -14.73 11.74
CA LEU A 349 1.57 -15.91 10.94
C LEU A 349 2.34 -17.08 11.56
N LYS A 350 1.59 -18.01 12.15
CA LYS A 350 2.14 -19.19 12.83
C LYS A 350 1.50 -20.44 12.27
N ASN A 351 2.32 -21.41 11.87
CA ASN A 351 1.85 -22.65 11.21
C ASN A 351 0.92 -22.39 10.00
N GLY A 352 1.15 -21.30 9.27
CA GLY A 352 0.34 -20.93 8.10
C GLY A 352 -0.99 -20.24 8.42
N GLU A 353 -1.30 -19.92 9.67
CA GLU A 353 -2.49 -19.15 10.05
C GLU A 353 -2.15 -17.87 10.81
N MET A 354 -2.85 -16.78 10.49
CA MET A 354 -2.69 -15.51 11.17
C MET A 354 -3.41 -15.52 12.52
N VAL A 355 -2.64 -15.34 13.58
CA VAL A 355 -3.11 -15.24 14.96
C VAL A 355 -3.00 -13.81 15.48
N LYS A 356 -4.00 -13.38 16.26
CA LYS A 356 -3.97 -12.10 16.97
C LYS A 356 -2.89 -12.17 18.06
N PRO A 357 -1.91 -11.25 18.07
CA PRO A 357 -0.87 -11.27 19.08
C PRO A 357 -1.45 -10.96 20.46
N THR A 358 -0.95 -11.70 21.46
CA THR A 358 -1.26 -11.51 22.87
C THR A 358 0.03 -11.59 23.66
N GLY A 359 0.10 -10.96 24.84
CA GLY A 359 1.33 -10.99 25.64
C GLY A 359 1.79 -12.41 26.04
N GLY A 360 0.90 -13.41 26.03
CA GLY A 360 1.25 -14.81 26.29
C GLY A 360 1.74 -15.60 25.08
N LEU A 361 1.56 -15.08 23.87
CA LEU A 361 1.97 -15.76 22.64
C LEU A 361 3.49 -15.87 22.59
N ARG A 362 3.97 -17.09 22.34
CA ARG A 362 5.39 -17.39 22.17
C ARG A 362 5.76 -17.29 20.70
N ILE A 363 6.77 -16.49 20.41
CA ILE A 363 7.36 -16.34 19.08
C ILE A 363 8.34 -17.49 18.88
N GLU A 364 8.23 -18.20 17.77
CA GLU A 364 9.07 -19.34 17.41
C GLU A 364 9.87 -19.08 16.13
N ASP A 365 10.89 -19.90 15.89
CA ASP A 365 11.64 -19.86 14.63
C ASP A 365 10.72 -20.12 13.45
N GLY A 366 10.88 -19.33 12.39
CA GLY A 366 10.08 -19.40 11.18
C GLY A 366 8.74 -18.65 11.23
N ASP A 367 8.26 -18.23 12.41
CA ASP A 367 7.09 -17.36 12.54
C ASP A 367 7.30 -16.06 11.73
N ILE A 368 6.24 -15.52 11.14
CA ILE A 368 6.31 -14.25 10.41
C ILE A 368 5.46 -13.22 11.15
N LEU A 369 6.07 -12.09 11.48
CA LEU A 369 5.45 -11.03 12.26
C LEU A 369 5.12 -9.86 11.34
N ALA A 370 3.92 -9.29 11.49
CA ALA A 370 3.59 -7.96 10.95
C ALA A 370 3.68 -6.95 12.10
N ILE A 371 4.65 -6.04 12.01
CA ILE A 371 5.06 -5.17 13.13
C ILE A 371 4.94 -3.71 12.68
N PHE A 372 4.11 -2.93 13.38
CA PHE A 372 4.10 -1.49 13.26
C PHE A 372 5.24 -0.89 14.09
N ALA A 373 5.98 0.06 13.53
CA ALA A 373 7.04 0.80 14.20
C ALA A 373 7.05 2.26 13.78
N LEU A 374 7.13 3.18 14.75
CA LEU A 374 7.45 4.58 14.46
C LEU A 374 8.86 4.68 13.84
N ALA A 375 9.09 5.64 12.95
CA ALA A 375 10.34 5.76 12.21
C ALA A 375 11.59 5.83 13.11
N LYS A 376 11.47 6.49 14.27
CA LYS A 376 12.54 6.60 15.27
C LYS A 376 12.92 5.26 15.91
N ASP A 377 12.00 4.29 15.93
CA ASP A 377 12.14 3.01 16.62
C ASP A 377 12.50 1.86 15.66
N VAL A 378 12.46 2.08 14.34
CA VAL A 378 12.83 1.10 13.31
C VAL A 378 14.25 0.54 13.50
N PRO A 379 15.30 1.33 13.78
CA PRO A 379 16.65 0.78 13.95
C PRO A 379 16.77 -0.21 15.11
N GLU A 380 16.05 0.04 16.21
CA GLU A 380 16.05 -0.85 17.36
C GLU A 380 15.21 -2.11 17.09
N LEU A 381 14.10 -1.98 16.35
CA LEU A 381 13.36 -3.14 15.85
C LEU A 381 14.23 -4.01 14.92
N GLU A 382 14.99 -3.42 14.01
CA GLU A 382 15.92 -4.17 13.16
C GLU A 382 16.94 -4.96 13.99
N ARG A 383 17.47 -4.36 15.07
CA ARG A 383 18.40 -5.05 16.00
C ARG A 383 17.76 -6.27 16.66
N LEU A 384 16.47 -6.20 17.00
CA LEU A 384 15.72 -7.33 17.56
C LEU A 384 15.44 -8.42 16.51
N LEU A 385 15.30 -8.06 15.24
CA LEU A 385 15.05 -8.99 14.12
C LEU A 385 16.31 -9.59 13.51
N GLN A 386 17.47 -8.95 13.72
CA GLN A 386 18.75 -9.43 13.24
C GLN A 386 19.22 -10.69 13.98
N VAL A 387 20.08 -11.45 13.28
CA VAL A 387 20.80 -12.59 13.83
C VAL A 387 21.88 -12.08 14.79
N SER A 388 21.91 -12.56 16.03
CA SER A 388 23.00 -12.24 16.95
C SER A 388 24.32 -12.80 16.41
N ILE A 389 25.36 -11.95 16.36
CA ILE A 389 26.70 -12.27 15.84
C ILE A 389 27.40 -13.39 16.65
N ASP A 390 26.91 -13.71 17.85
CA ASP A 390 27.48 -14.74 18.75
C ASP A 390 27.37 -16.20 18.24
N PHE A 391 26.93 -16.42 17.00
CA PHE A 391 26.81 -17.75 16.37
C PHE A 391 27.75 -17.99 15.17
N PHE A 392 28.72 -17.11 14.91
CA PHE A 392 29.78 -17.31 13.91
C PHE A 392 31.16 -17.59 14.52
#